data_AF-A0A0G1TWS4-F1
#
_entry.id   AF-A0A0G1TWS4-F1
#
_cell.length_a   1.000
_cell.length_b   1.000
_cell.length_c   1.000
_cell.angle_alpha   90.00
_cell.angle_beta   90.00
_cell.angle_gamma   90.00
#
_symmetry.space_group_name_H-M   'P 1'
#
loop_
_entity.id
_entity.type
_entity.pdbx_description
1 polymer ?
#
loop_
_entity_poly.entity_id
_entity_poly.type
_entity_poly.pdbx_seq_one_letter_code
_entity_poly.pdbx_strand_id
1 'polypeptide(L)'
;MLQGLKGMQIEESVKTIIKNVGDLQKHLSAYEEYYGKLGNALSTTVNHYNSAGKEFKKIDKDVLRITGTGMEVEALTLDKPSVE
;
A
#
# COMPACT_ATOMS: atom_id res chain seq x y z
N MET A 1 48.09 -29.62 -3.35
CA MET A 1 47.40 -29.56 -4.66
C MET A 1 45.88 -29.59 -4.51
N LEU A 2 45.27 -30.63 -3.90
CA LEU A 2 43.80 -30.75 -3.79
C LEU A 2 43.11 -29.69 -2.92
N GLN A 3 43.80 -29.13 -1.92
CA GLN A 3 43.26 -28.09 -1.03
C GLN A 3 43.07 -26.73 -1.74
N GLY A 4 43.91 -26.41 -2.73
CA GLY A 4 43.76 -25.17 -3.53
C GLY A 4 42.53 -25.21 -4.43
N LEU A 5 42.25 -26.36 -5.05
CA LEU A 5 41.07 -26.55 -5.90
C LEU A 5 39.75 -26.42 -5.11
N LYS A 6 39.71 -26.97 -3.88
CA LYS A 6 38.57 -26.79 -2.97
C LYS A 6 38.39 -25.33 -2.52
N GLY A 7 39.48 -24.62 -2.25
CA GLY A 7 39.44 -23.20 -1.90
C GLY A 7 38.86 -22.33 -3.02
N MET A 8 39.25 -22.58 -4.27
CA MET A 8 38.72 -21.88 -5.45
C MET A 8 37.21 -22.10 -5.62
N GLN A 9 36.73 -23.34 -5.44
CA GLN A 9 35.29 -23.66 -5.52
C GLN A 9 34.47 -22.96 -4.43
N ILE A 10 35.02 -22.84 -3.22
CA ILE A 10 34.39 -22.09 -2.13
C ILE A 10 34.32 -20.60 -2.48
N GLU A 11 35.38 -20.01 -3.00
CA GLU A 11 35.41 -18.59 -3.39
C GLU A 11 34.37 -18.27 -4.48
N GLU A 12 34.27 -19.10 -5.52
CA GLU A 12 33.24 -18.96 -6.55
C GLU A 12 31.83 -19.06 -5.97
N SER A 13 31.60 -20.05 -5.09
CA SER A 13 30.31 -20.22 -4.42
C SER A 13 29.94 -19.00 -3.57
N VAL A 14 30.90 -18.43 -2.83
CA VAL A 14 30.70 -17.22 -2.02
C VAL A 14 30.37 -16.02 -2.92
N LYS A 15 31.05 -15.85 -4.06
CA LYS A 15 30.74 -14.79 -5.03
C LYS A 15 29.30 -14.91 -5.56
N THR A 16 28.86 -16.13 -5.87
CA THR A 16 27.47 -16.37 -6.30
C THR A 16 26.46 -16.07 -5.21
N ILE A 17 26.74 -16.45 -3.95
CA ILE A 17 25.85 -16.14 -2.81
C ILE A 17 25.70 -14.63 -2.65
N ILE A 18 26.80 -13.88 -2.64
CA ILE A 18 26.77 -12.42 -2.50
C ILE A 18 25.94 -11.78 -3.62
N LYS A 19 26.13 -12.22 -4.86
CA LYS A 19 25.36 -11.74 -6.01
C LYS A 19 23.86 -11.99 -5.80
N ASN A 20 23.48 -13.22 -5.46
CA ASN A 20 22.08 -13.61 -5.30
C ASN A 20 21.41 -12.86 -4.13
N VAL A 21 22.13 -12.65 -3.02
CA VAL A 21 21.65 -11.85 -1.89
C VAL A 21 21.45 -10.38 -2.30
N GLY A 22 22.38 -9.81 -3.07
CA GLY A 22 22.24 -8.45 -3.59
C GLY A 22 21.08 -8.28 -4.54
N ASP A 23 20.83 -9.27 -5.41
CA ASP A 23 19.67 -9.25 -6.32
C ASP A 23 18.35 -9.42 -5.54
N LEU A 24 18.31 -10.30 -4.54
CA LEU A 24 17.17 -10.42 -3.63
C LEU A 24 16.89 -9.10 -2.89
N GLN A 25 17.92 -8.43 -2.38
CA GLN A 25 17.76 -7.13 -1.72
C GLN A 25 17.11 -6.10 -2.66
N LYS A 26 17.57 -6.00 -3.91
CA LYS A 26 16.97 -5.08 -4.90
C LYS A 26 15.49 -5.40 -5.14
N HIS A 27 15.14 -6.68 -5.24
CA HIS A 27 13.76 -7.09 -5.43
C HIS A 27 12.88 -6.70 -4.22
N LEU A 28 13.36 -6.96 -3.00
CA LEU A 28 12.63 -6.61 -1.78
C LEU A 28 12.41 -5.10 -1.67
N SER A 29 13.44 -4.29 -1.93
CA SER A 29 13.31 -2.82 -1.92
C SER A 29 12.33 -2.30 -2.98
N ALA A 30 12.32 -2.89 -4.18
CA ALA A 30 11.37 -2.51 -5.22
C ALA A 30 9.92 -2.84 -4.83
N TYR A 31 9.70 -3.99 -4.16
CA TYR A 31 8.39 -4.34 -3.62
C TYR A 31 7.96 -3.37 -2.52
N GLU A 32 8.83 -3.07 -1.55
CA GLU A 32 8.56 -2.12 -0.47
C GLU A 32 8.15 -0.75 -1.02
N GLU A 33 8.89 -0.22 -2.00
CA GLU A 33 8.57 1.06 -2.65
C GLU A 33 7.19 1.01 -3.33
N TYR A 34 6.87 -0.08 -4.03
CA TYR A 34 5.59 -0.24 -4.70
C TYR A 34 4.42 -0.30 -3.70
N TYR A 35 4.59 -1.06 -2.60
CA TYR A 35 3.59 -1.15 -1.54
C TYR A 35 3.37 0.20 -0.83
N GLY A 36 4.44 0.99 -0.63
CA GLY A 36 4.32 2.35 -0.11
C GLY A 36 3.47 3.25 -1.03
N LYS A 37 3.72 3.21 -2.34
CA LYS A 37 2.91 3.95 -3.34
C LYS A 37 1.46 3.48 -3.35
N LEU A 38 1.22 2.17 -3.25
CA LEU A 38 -0.12 1.60 -3.21
C LEU A 38 -0.88 2.04 -1.96
N GLY A 39 -0.24 2.03 -0.79
CA GLY A 39 -0.82 2.54 0.47
C GLY A 39 -1.25 4.01 0.36
N ASN A 40 -0.44 4.85 -0.28
CA ASN A 40 -0.77 6.26 -0.52
C ASN A 40 -1.99 6.43 -1.44
N ALA A 41 -2.07 5.64 -2.53
CA ALA A 41 -3.21 5.66 -3.43
C ALA A 41 -4.51 5.19 -2.75
N LEU A 42 -4.43 4.15 -1.92
CA LEU A 42 -5.55 3.67 -1.11
C LEU A 42 -6.00 4.73 -0.10
N SER A 43 -5.08 5.36 0.61
CA SER A 43 -5.39 6.45 1.55
C SER A 43 -6.14 7.60 0.86
N THR A 44 -5.70 7.96 -0.35
CA THR A 44 -6.36 8.98 -1.18
C THR A 44 -7.78 8.55 -1.58
N THR A 45 -7.95 7.30 -2.02
CA THR A 45 -9.26 6.75 -2.40
C THR A 45 -10.23 6.73 -1.21
N VAL A 46 -9.76 6.31 -0.03
CA VAL A 46 -10.54 6.34 1.22
C VAL A 46 -10.93 7.77 1.60
N ASN A 47 -10.03 8.74 1.45
CA ASN A 47 -10.36 10.15 1.69
C ASN A 47 -11.48 10.64 0.77
N HIS A 48 -11.40 10.32 -0.52
CA HIS A 48 -12.44 10.69 -1.48
C HIS A 48 -13.78 10.04 -1.14
N TYR A 49 -13.79 8.74 -0.82
CA TYR A 49 -14.99 8.03 -0.41
C TYR A 49 -15.65 8.69 0.81
N ASN A 50 -14.88 8.92 1.88
CA ASN A 50 -15.38 9.52 3.12
C ASN A 50 -15.87 10.97 2.91
N SER A 51 -15.19 11.74 2.06
CA SER A 51 -15.58 13.12 1.76
C SER A 51 -16.87 13.15 0.94
N ALA A 52 -16.98 12.30 -0.08
CA ALA A 52 -18.20 12.16 -0.88
C ALA A 52 -19.40 11.75 -0.02
N GLY A 53 -19.23 10.79 0.90
CA GLY A 53 -20.28 10.41 1.86
C GLY A 53 -20.75 11.58 2.73
N LYS A 54 -19.82 12.43 3.21
CA LYS A 54 -20.17 13.64 3.98
C LYS A 54 -20.93 14.67 3.14
N GLU A 55 -20.51 14.91 1.91
CA GLU A 55 -21.22 15.81 0.99
C GLU A 55 -22.62 15.28 0.66
N PHE A 56 -22.76 13.98 0.44
CA PHE A 56 -24.05 13.34 0.21
C PHE A 56 -25.01 13.54 1.38
N LYS A 57 -24.53 13.46 2.62
CA LYS A 57 -25.32 13.78 3.82
C LYS A 57 -25.76 15.25 3.89
N LYS A 58 -25.09 16.19 3.23
CA LYS A 58 -25.57 17.58 3.16
C LYS A 58 -26.79 17.71 2.26
N ILE A 59 -26.90 16.89 1.21
CA ILE A 59 -28.06 16.86 0.33
C ILE A 59 -29.34 16.53 1.11
N ASP A 60 -29.26 15.62 2.08
CA ASP A 60 -30.37 15.31 2.99
C ASP A 60 -30.93 16.57 3.67
N LYS A 61 -30.06 17.49 4.12
CA LYS A 61 -30.48 18.77 4.71
C LYS A 61 -31.18 19.67 3.71
N ASP A 62 -30.74 19.67 2.45
CA ASP A 62 -31.35 20.48 1.40
C ASP A 62 -32.71 19.92 1.01
N VAL A 63 -32.83 18.60 0.91
CA VAL A 63 -34.11 17.91 0.66
C VAL A 63 -35.09 18.16 1.81
N LEU A 64 -34.64 18.11 3.07
CA LEU A 64 -35.45 18.43 4.24
C LEU A 64 -35.99 19.86 4.16
N ARG A 65 -35.17 20.83 3.75
CA ARG A 65 -35.61 22.24 3.59
C ARG A 65 -36.64 22.42 2.49
N ILE A 66 -36.52 21.67 1.39
CA ILE A 66 -37.40 21.80 0.22
C ILE A 66 -38.73 21.08 0.43
N THR A 67 -38.68 19.86 0.98
CA THR A 67 -39.82 18.94 1.00
C THR A 67 -40.45 18.80 2.38
N GLY A 68 -39.82 19.34 3.43
CA GLY A 68 -40.23 19.16 4.82
C GLY A 68 -39.95 17.76 5.39
N THR A 69 -39.42 16.84 4.58
CA THR A 69 -39.11 15.46 4.99
C THR A 69 -37.66 15.12 4.61
N GLY A 70 -36.91 14.52 5.53
CA GLY A 70 -35.54 14.07 5.26
C GLY A 70 -35.51 12.74 4.50
N MET A 71 -34.37 12.44 3.91
CA MET A 71 -34.04 11.14 3.32
C MET A 71 -33.39 10.18 4.33
N GLU A 72 -33.00 10.65 5.52
CA GLU A 72 -32.38 9.86 6.60
C GLU A 72 -31.13 9.08 6.16
N VAL A 73 -30.33 9.70 5.29
CA VAL A 73 -29.16 9.04 4.71
C VAL A 73 -28.04 8.84 5.73
N GLU A 74 -27.62 7.59 5.90
CA GLU A 74 -26.38 7.24 6.60
C GLU A 74 -25.18 7.21 5.63
N ALA A 75 -24.16 8.01 5.93
CA ALA A 75 -22.91 7.98 5.19
C ALA A 75 -22.01 6.89 5.79
N LEU A 76 -21.74 5.84 5.02
CA LEU A 76 -20.73 4.85 5.37
C LEU A 76 -19.35 5.52 5.34
N THR A 77 -18.51 5.18 6.32
CA THR A 77 -17.12 5.63 6.38
C THR A 77 -16.18 4.45 6.37
N LEU A 78 -15.05 4.61 5.70
CA LEU A 78 -13.96 3.63 5.67
C LEU A 78 -12.80 4.13 6.52
N ASP A 79 -12.18 3.21 7.26
CA ASP A 79 -10.93 3.49 7.94
C ASP A 79 -9.78 3.64 6.94
N LYS A 80 -8.83 4.51 7.27
CA LYS A 80 -7.64 4.67 6.44
C LYS A 80 -6.74 3.45 6.59
N PRO A 81 -5.96 3.10 5.54
CA PRO A 81 -4.94 2.07 5.66
C PRO A 81 -3.98 2.41 6.80
N SER A 82 -3.79 1.47 7.72
CA SER A 82 -2.70 1.55 8.70
C SER A 82 -1.40 1.23 7.99
N VAL A 83 -0.49 2.21 7.96
CA VAL A 83 0.90 1.97 7.60
C VAL A 83 1.64 1.86 8.93
N GLU A 84 2.04 0.65 9.32
CA GLU A 84 3.03 0.47 10.41
C GLU A 84 4.42 0.90 9.93
#